data_AF-A0A5J6SHL8-F1
#
_entry.id   AF-A0A5J6SHL8-F1
#
_cell.length_a   1.000
_cell.length_b   1.000
_cell.length_c   1.000
_cell.angle_alpha   90.00
_cell.angle_beta   90.00
_cell.angle_gamma   90.00
#
_symmetry.space_group_name_H-M   'P 1'
#
loop_
_entity.id
_entity.type
_entity.pdbx_description
1 polymer ?
#
loop_
_entity_poly.entity_id
_entity_poly.type
_entity_poly.pdbx_seq_one_letter_code
_entity_poly.pdbx_strand_id
1 'polypeptide(L)' 'ADSCKQSIFHLIGRLYAKLEKFEIPLKVRLSPEPWTPETGLVTDAFKLKRKELKTHYQADIERMYGGK' A
#
# COMPACT_ATOMS: atom_id res chain seq x y z
N ALA A 1 13.22 -4.91 8.50
CA ALA A 1 11.90 -4.78 7.82
C ALA A 1 10.83 -4.24 8.75
N ASP A 2 10.78 -4.67 10.02
CA ASP A 2 9.70 -4.28 10.93
C ASP A 2 9.83 -2.87 11.52
N SER A 3 11.07 -2.37 11.72
CA SER A 3 11.30 -0.96 12.07
C SER A 3 10.76 0.01 11.02
N CYS A 4 10.99 -0.26 9.73
CA CYS A 4 10.53 0.58 8.63
C CYS A 4 8.99 0.56 8.50
N LYS A 5 8.35 -0.60 8.65
CA LYS A 5 6.88 -0.69 8.69
C LYS A 5 6.31 0.11 9.87
N GLN A 6 6.92 -0.01 11.05
CA GLN A 6 6.46 0.70 12.23
C GLN A 6 6.61 2.22 12.07
N SER A 7 7.69 2.70 11.46
CA SER A 7 7.86 4.12 11.13
C SER A 7 6.81 4.62 10.14
N ILE A 8 6.46 3.83 9.12
CA ILE A 8 5.41 4.18 8.14
C ILE A 8 4.04 4.25 8.80
N PHE A 9 3.71 3.30 9.68
CA PHE A 9 2.47 3.34 10.45
C PHE A 9 2.37 4.59 11.34
N HIS A 10 3.47 4.95 12.02
CA HIS A 10 3.50 6.16 12.83
C HIS A 10 3.41 7.45 11.99
N LEU A 11 4.05 7.48 10.81
CA LEU A 11 3.97 8.61 9.89
C LEU A 11 2.54 8.81 9.36
N ILE A 12 1.91 7.72 8.92
CA ILE A 12 0.48 7.65 8.56
C ILE A 12 -0.33 8.20 9.74
N GLY A 13 -0.23 7.63 10.93
CA GLY A 13 -1.00 8.07 12.10
C GLY A 13 -0.83 9.55 12.45
N ARG A 14 0.36 10.14 12.24
CA ARG A 14 0.60 11.58 12.47
C ARG A 14 -0.07 12.50 11.45
N LEU A 15 -0.17 12.09 10.19
CA LEU A 15 -0.84 12.87 9.15
C LEU A 15 -2.37 12.85 9.29
N TYR A 16 -2.88 11.84 10.01
CA TYR A 16 -4.31 11.51 10.05
C TYR A 16 -4.99 11.85 11.38
N ALA A 17 -4.54 12.90 12.07
CA ALA A 17 -5.18 13.39 13.29
C ALA A 17 -6.68 13.76 13.12
N LYS A 18 -7.19 13.77 11.88
CA LYS A 18 -8.57 14.08 11.51
C LYS A 18 -9.30 12.94 10.78
N LEU A 19 -8.71 11.76 10.63
CA LEU A 19 -9.38 10.63 9.97
C LEU A 19 -10.09 9.73 10.96
N GLU A 20 -11.15 9.11 10.49
CA GLU A 20 -11.86 8.06 11.21
C GLU A 20 -11.08 6.74 11.17
N LYS A 21 -11.31 5.89 12.17
CA LYS A 21 -10.54 4.64 12.34
C LYS A 21 -10.64 3.70 11.12
N PHE A 22 -11.75 3.73 10.38
CA PHE A 22 -11.95 2.89 9.20
C PHE A 22 -11.23 3.42 7.95
N GLU A 23 -10.74 4.66 7.96
CA GLU A 23 -9.97 5.25 6.87
C GLU A 23 -8.48 4.92 6.98
N ILE A 24 -8.04 4.40 8.14
CA ILE A 24 -6.65 4.04 8.42
C ILE A 24 -6.41 2.57 8.01
N PRO A 25 -5.45 2.29 7.11
CA PRO A 25 -5.13 0.91 6.72
C PRO A 25 -4.65 0.08 7.91
N LEU A 26 -5.20 -1.13 8.09
CA LEU A 26 -4.85 -2.02 9.21
C LEU A 26 -3.55 -2.81 8.98
N LYS A 27 -3.24 -3.14 7.72
CA LYS A 27 -2.04 -3.89 7.32
C LYS A 27 -1.43 -3.25 6.06
N VAL A 28 -0.11 -3.12 6.04
CA VAL A 28 0.63 -2.56 4.90
C VAL A 28 1.76 -3.50 4.46
N ARG A 29 1.99 -3.56 3.15
CA ARG A 29 3.11 -4.28 2.53
C ARG A 29 4.09 -3.26 1.94
N LEU A 30 5.37 -3.40 2.28
CA LEU A 30 6.44 -2.65 1.63
C LEU A 30 6.88 -3.41 0.39
N SER A 31 6.73 -2.81 -0.80
CA SER A 31 7.27 -3.35 -2.05
C SER A 31 8.66 -2.75 -2.32
N PRO A 32 9.68 -3.58 -2.61
CA PRO A 32 10.96 -3.08 -3.10
C PRO A 32 10.92 -2.69 -4.58
N GLU A 33 9.91 -3.15 -5.32
CA GLU A 33 9.77 -2.88 -6.76
C GLU A 33 9.16 -1.49 -6.97
N PRO A 34 9.81 -0.61 -7.75
CA PRO A 34 9.28 0.71 -8.06
C PRO A 34 8.08 0.63 -9.01
N TRP A 35 7.13 1.56 -8.85
CA TRP A 35 6.03 1.72 -9.79
C TRP A 35 6.45 2.65 -10.92
N THR A 36 6.58 2.10 -12.12
CA THR A 36 6.98 2.87 -13.30
C THR A 36 5.94 2.70 -14.42
N PRO A 37 5.88 3.62 -15.39
CA PRO A 37 4.96 3.48 -16.53
C PRO A 37 5.21 2.20 -17.32
N GLU A 38 6.48 1.76 -17.41
CA GLU A 38 6.91 0.57 -18.14
C GLU A 38 6.44 -0.73 -17.49
N THR A 39 6.35 -0.78 -16.15
CA THR A 39 5.74 -1.92 -15.44
C THR A 39 4.21 -1.93 -15.55
N GLY A 40 3.61 -0.88 -16.12
CA GLY A 40 2.17 -0.79 -16.32
C GLY A 40 1.37 -0.49 -15.05
N LEU A 41 2.03 -0.25 -13.92
CA LEU A 41 1.38 0.01 -12.62
C LEU A 41 0.93 1.47 -12.44
N VAL A 42 1.54 2.38 -13.19
CA VAL A 42 1.19 3.80 -13.22
C VAL A 42 1.01 4.29 -14.66
N THR A 43 0.40 5.46 -14.81
CA THR A 43 0.41 6.22 -16.07
C THR A 43 1.75 6.91 -16.26
N ASP A 44 2.01 7.46 -17.45
CA ASP A 44 3.22 8.26 -17.72
C ASP A 44 3.33 9.48 -16.79
N ALA A 45 2.19 10.04 -16.36
CA ALA A 45 2.11 11.08 -15.33
C ALA A 45 2.21 10.55 -13.87
N PHE A 46 2.69 9.32 -13.66
CA PHE A 46 2.80 8.63 -12.37
C PHE A 46 1.49 8.53 -11.54
N LYS A 47 0.33 8.56 -12.20
CA LYS A 47 -0.96 8.29 -11.53
C LYS A 47 -1.18 6.79 -11.39
N LEU A 48 -1.73 6.36 -10.26
CA LEU A 48 -1.95 4.94 -9.95
C LEU A 48 -2.99 4.30 -10.88
N LYS A 49 -2.62 3.19 -11.54
CA LYS A 49 -3.58 2.32 -12.25
C LYS A 49 -4.14 1.31 -11.25
N ARG A 50 -5.22 1.71 -10.56
CA ARG A 50 -5.81 0.93 -9.44
C ARG A 50 -6.14 -0.52 -9.79
N LYS A 51 -6.67 -0.79 -10.99
CA LYS A 51 -7.01 -2.16 -11.44
C LYS A 51 -5.76 -3.02 -11.54
N GLU A 52 -4.72 -2.52 -12.20
CA GLU A 52 -3.46 -3.24 -12.41
C GLU A 52 -2.73 -3.47 -11.09
N LEU A 53 -2.66 -2.44 -10.22
CA LEU A 53 -2.10 -2.55 -8.88
C LEU A 53 -2.82 -3.60 -8.03
N LYS A 54 -4.16 -3.63 -8.07
CA LYS A 54 -4.94 -4.62 -7.35
C LYS A 54 -4.59 -6.03 -7.83
N THR A 55 -4.57 -6.26 -9.15
CA THR A 55 -4.23 -7.56 -9.73
C THR A 55 -2.81 -7.99 -9.36
N HIS A 56 -1.84 -7.09 -9.51
CA HIS A 56 -0.44 -7.37 -9.22
C HIS A 56 -0.20 -7.72 -7.74
N TYR A 57 -0.83 -7.00 -6.80
CA TYR A 57 -0.67 -7.24 -5.36
C TYR A 57 -1.75 -8.15 -4.74
N GLN A 58 -2.61 -8.79 -5.54
CA GLN A 58 -3.74 -9.57 -5.04
C GLN A 58 -3.28 -10.68 -4.08
N ALA A 59 -2.24 -11.43 -4.43
CA ALA A 59 -1.68 -12.49 -3.59
C ALA A 59 -1.09 -11.96 -2.27
N ASP A 60 -0.50 -10.76 -2.28
CA ASP A 60 0.01 -10.12 -1.07
C ASP A 60 -1.13 -9.66 -0.15
N ILE A 61 -2.19 -9.10 -0.73
CA ILE A 61 -3.40 -8.69 0.01
C ILE A 61 -4.08 -9.92 0.63
N GLU A 62 -4.22 -11.00 -0.14
CA GLU A 62 -4.76 -12.28 0.35
C GLU A 62 -3.89 -12.86 1.45
N ARG A 63 -2.57 -12.83 1.33
CA ARG A 63 -1.69 -13.26 2.43
C ARG A 63 -1.83 -12.39 3.68
N MET A 64 -2.07 -11.09 3.53
CA MET A 64 -2.27 -10.18 4.66
C MET A 64 -3.61 -10.41 5.37
N TYR A 65 -4.70 -10.68 4.65
CA TYR A 65 -6.06 -10.70 5.20
C TYR A 65 -6.76 -12.07 5.15
N GLY A 66 -6.20 -13.05 4.44
CA GLY A 66 -6.79 -14.37 4.18
C GLY A 66 -6.58 -15.40 5.29
N GLY A 67 -5.77 -15.09 6.30
CA GLY A 67 -5.73 -15.88 7.54
C GLY A 67 -6.94 -15.57 8.42
N LYS A 68 -7.96 -16.42 8.33
CA LYS A 68 -8.91 -16.68 9.43
C LYS A 68 -8.51 -17.95 10.13
#